data_AF-W7Z0A4-F1
#
_entry.id   AF-W7Z0A4-F1
#
_cell.length_a   1.000
_cell.length_b   1.000
_cell.length_c   1.000
_cell.angle_alpha   90.00
_cell.angle_beta   90.00
_cell.angle_gamma   90.00
#
_symmetry.space_group_name_H-M   'P 1'
#
loop_
_entity.id
_entity.type
_entity.pdbx_description
1 polymer ?
#
loop_
_entity_poly.entity_id
_entity_poly.type
_entity_poly.pdbx_seq_one_letter_code
_entity_poly.pdbx_strand_id
1 'polypeptide(L)'
;MELYKLRFKTASKSADEIKSNYDSVPPSTELLEKMAEAFRNLNGTEVVGGAWDYSPHSYSLYGWSDVDDEKFKELIYSIEQDEMFGSYPDSREEFDTDWESGEYESSAALHFDKSDFEVIEKIDKSCFTLR
;
A
#
# COMPACT_ATOMS: atom_id res chain seq x y z
N MET A 1 11.92 5.48 -14.07
CA MET A 1 10.65 5.56 -13.32
C MET A 1 9.62 6.33 -14.14
N GLU A 2 8.46 5.72 -14.33
CA GLU A 2 7.27 6.33 -14.92
C GLU A 2 6.20 6.48 -13.82
N LEU A 3 5.42 7.55 -13.87
CA LEU A 3 4.36 7.79 -12.89
C LEU A 3 2.99 7.59 -13.56
N TYR A 4 2.05 7.06 -12.79
CA TYR A 4 0.71 6.76 -13.26
C TYR A 4 -0.30 7.19 -12.22
N LYS A 5 -1.44 7.67 -12.70
CA LYS A 5 -2.66 7.72 -11.92
C LYS A 5 -3.34 6.37 -12.04
N LEU A 6 -3.60 5.73 -10.92
CA LEU A 6 -4.11 4.37 -10.82
C LEU A 6 -5.39 4.35 -9.98
N ARG A 7 -6.25 3.36 -10.21
CA ARG A 7 -7.36 3.06 -9.31
C ARG A 7 -7.32 1.61 -8.89
N PHE A 8 -7.48 1.37 -7.59
CA PHE A 8 -7.54 0.00 -7.06
C PHE A 8 -8.80 -0.72 -7.55
N LYS A 9 -8.64 -1.99 -7.94
CA LYS A 9 -9.72 -2.92 -8.32
C LYS A 9 -9.70 -4.19 -7.48
N THR A 10 -9.60 -3.99 -6.16
CA THR A 10 -9.32 -5.00 -5.15
C THR A 10 -10.57 -5.54 -4.45
N ALA A 11 -11.78 -5.29 -4.97
CA ALA A 11 -13.04 -5.72 -4.34
C ALA A 11 -13.11 -7.23 -4.03
N SER A 12 -12.42 -8.06 -4.82
CA SER A 12 -12.39 -9.51 -4.66
C SER A 12 -11.09 -10.03 -4.03
N LYS A 13 -10.19 -9.16 -3.56
CA LYS A 13 -8.88 -9.57 -3.01
C LYS A 13 -9.09 -10.52 -1.83
N SER A 14 -8.44 -11.66 -1.91
CA SER A 14 -8.53 -12.76 -0.93
C SER A 14 -7.22 -12.95 -0.16
N ALA A 15 -7.32 -13.57 1.02
CA ALA A 15 -6.16 -13.96 1.81
C ALA A 15 -5.25 -14.95 1.05
N ASP A 16 -5.81 -15.84 0.24
CA ASP A 16 -5.04 -16.80 -0.56
C ASP A 16 -4.22 -16.12 -1.66
N GLU A 17 -4.75 -15.08 -2.32
CA GLU A 17 -3.99 -14.29 -3.28
C GLU A 17 -2.84 -13.56 -2.58
N ILE A 18 -3.08 -12.96 -1.41
CA ILE A 18 -2.02 -12.28 -0.64
C ILE A 18 -0.96 -13.29 -0.21
N LYS A 19 -1.39 -14.46 0.28
CA LYS A 19 -0.51 -15.56 0.68
C LYS A 19 0.40 -16.03 -0.45
N SER A 20 -0.09 -16.04 -1.70
CA SER A 20 0.71 -16.46 -2.85
C SER A 20 1.89 -15.54 -3.17
N ASN A 21 1.94 -14.34 -2.59
CA ASN A 21 3.04 -13.38 -2.76
C ASN A 21 4.19 -13.59 -1.75
N TYR A 22 4.04 -14.49 -0.78
CA TYR A 22 5.10 -14.80 0.18
C TYR A 22 5.99 -15.93 -0.35
N ASP A 23 7.27 -15.62 -0.58
CA ASP A 23 8.30 -16.61 -0.97
C ASP A 23 8.69 -17.56 0.19
N SER A 24 8.33 -17.20 1.42
CA SER A 24 8.73 -17.87 2.66
C SER A 24 7.50 -18.24 3.51
N VAL A 25 7.67 -18.39 4.83
CA VAL A 25 6.57 -18.68 5.75
C VAL A 25 5.64 -17.46 5.76
N PRO A 26 4.38 -17.60 5.29
CA PRO A 26 3.46 -16.48 5.29
C PRO A 26 3.00 -16.17 6.73
N PRO A 27 2.42 -14.98 6.96
CA PRO A 27 1.79 -14.64 8.22
C PRO A 27 0.63 -15.58 8.58
N SER A 28 0.11 -15.41 9.79
CA SER A 28 -1.07 -16.16 10.25
C SER A 28 -2.28 -15.91 9.33
N THR A 29 -3.19 -16.88 9.25
CA THR A 29 -4.43 -16.75 8.47
C THR A 29 -5.27 -15.55 8.92
N GLU A 30 -5.28 -15.25 10.22
CA GLU A 30 -5.99 -14.09 10.75
C GLU A 30 -5.42 -12.77 10.21
N LEU A 31 -4.08 -12.64 10.20
CA LEU A 31 -3.42 -11.46 9.66
C LEU A 31 -3.65 -11.34 8.14
N LEU A 32 -3.57 -12.45 7.40
CA LEU A 32 -3.87 -12.47 5.97
C LEU A 32 -5.30 -12.02 5.64
N GLU A 33 -6.29 -12.40 6.45
CA GLU A 33 -7.68 -11.95 6.29
C GLU A 33 -7.84 -10.46 6.59
N LYS A 34 -7.18 -9.94 7.63
CA LYS A 34 -7.13 -8.50 7.94
C LYS A 34 -6.51 -7.70 6.79
N MET A 35 -5.40 -8.19 6.23
CA MET A 35 -4.78 -7.59 5.05
C MET A 35 -5.73 -7.63 3.85
N ALA A 36 -6.42 -8.75 3.61
CA ALA A 36 -7.39 -8.86 2.53
C ALA A 36 -8.56 -7.86 2.69
N GLU A 37 -9.04 -7.65 3.92
CA GLU A 37 -10.02 -6.63 4.23
C GLU A 37 -9.50 -5.21 3.95
N ALA A 38 -8.28 -4.90 4.39
CA ALA A 38 -7.65 -3.61 4.11
C ALA A 38 -7.52 -3.37 2.60
N PHE A 39 -7.10 -4.37 1.82
CA PHE A 39 -7.06 -4.29 0.36
C PHE A 39 -8.44 -4.04 -0.24
N ARG A 40 -9.48 -4.74 0.22
CA ARG A 40 -10.86 -4.52 -0.26
C ARG A 40 -11.37 -3.12 0.07
N ASN A 41 -10.98 -2.55 1.22
CA ASN A 41 -11.33 -1.19 1.62
C ASN A 41 -10.71 -0.10 0.72
N LEU A 42 -9.61 -0.42 0.04
CA LEU A 42 -8.99 0.45 -0.96
C LEU A 42 -9.70 0.39 -2.33
N ASN A 43 -10.61 -0.55 -2.56
CA ASN A 43 -11.23 -0.71 -3.87
C ASN A 43 -11.91 0.60 -4.33
N GLY A 44 -11.54 1.06 -5.53
CA GLY A 44 -12.02 2.31 -6.10
C GLY A 44 -11.22 3.56 -5.68
N THR A 45 -10.30 3.47 -4.72
CA THR A 45 -9.40 4.57 -4.35
C THR A 45 -8.39 4.85 -5.46
N GLU A 46 -8.17 6.12 -5.75
CA GLU A 46 -7.20 6.59 -6.73
C GLU A 46 -5.86 6.95 -6.07
N VAL A 47 -4.76 6.54 -6.67
CA VAL A 47 -3.40 6.80 -6.18
C VAL A 47 -2.46 7.23 -7.30
N VAL A 48 -1.33 7.78 -6.89
CA VAL A 48 -0.16 7.92 -7.76
C VAL A 48 0.77 6.74 -7.52
N GLY A 49 1.07 5.99 -8.57
CA GLY A 49 2.00 4.86 -8.54
C GLY A 49 3.22 5.09 -9.42
N GLY A 50 4.38 4.67 -8.94
CA GLY A 50 5.64 4.65 -9.69
C GLY A 50 5.93 3.26 -10.25
N ALA A 51 6.15 3.17 -11.55
CA ALA A 51 6.70 1.98 -12.19
C ALA A 51 8.22 2.09 -12.29
N TRP A 52 8.92 1.02 -11.89
CA TRP A 52 10.37 0.92 -11.92
C TRP A 52 10.81 -0.27 -12.76
N ASP A 53 11.92 -0.11 -13.48
CA ASP A 53 12.44 -1.17 -14.37
C ASP A 53 12.87 -2.42 -13.58
N TYR A 54 13.31 -2.25 -12.33
CA TYR A 54 13.70 -3.36 -11.46
C TYR A 54 12.51 -4.12 -10.85
N SER A 55 11.29 -3.56 -10.91
CA SER A 55 10.07 -4.19 -10.40
C SER A 55 8.96 -4.11 -11.45
N PRO A 56 9.09 -4.84 -12.57
CA PRO A 56 8.23 -4.68 -13.74
C PRO A 56 6.78 -5.13 -13.51
N HIS A 57 6.52 -5.91 -12.46
CA HIS A 57 5.20 -6.46 -12.12
C HIS A 57 4.47 -5.68 -11.03
N SER A 58 5.07 -4.62 -10.47
CA SER A 58 4.45 -3.82 -9.42
C SER A 58 4.39 -2.34 -9.74
N TYR A 59 3.55 -1.61 -8.99
CA TYR A 59 3.67 -0.18 -8.78
C TYR A 59 4.10 0.07 -7.34
N SER A 60 5.10 0.93 -7.15
CA SER A 60 5.36 1.52 -5.83
C SER A 60 4.33 2.61 -5.56
N LEU A 61 3.76 2.64 -4.37
CA LEU A 61 2.91 3.75 -3.95
C LEU A 61 3.75 5.03 -3.85
N TYR A 62 3.34 6.06 -4.59
CA TYR A 62 4.02 7.36 -4.60
C TYR A 62 3.23 8.42 -3.83
N GLY A 63 1.91 8.24 -3.72
CA GLY A 63 1.05 9.08 -2.89
C GLY A 63 -0.43 8.79 -3.09
N TRP A 64 -1.24 9.27 -2.16
CA TRP A 64 -2.70 9.21 -2.16
C TRP A 64 -3.27 10.60 -1.83
N SER A 65 -4.60 10.72 -1.86
CA SER A 65 -5.28 11.95 -1.45
C SER A 65 -5.52 11.95 0.06
N ASP A 66 -5.43 13.11 0.71
CA ASP A 66 -5.74 13.30 2.14
C ASP A 66 -7.11 12.74 2.55
N VAL A 67 -8.10 12.70 1.64
CA VAL A 67 -9.43 12.13 1.94
C VAL A 67 -9.42 10.62 2.15
N ASP A 68 -8.39 9.94 1.64
CA ASP A 68 -8.17 8.50 1.77
C ASP A 68 -7.12 8.17 2.84
N ASP A 69 -6.59 9.16 3.56
CA ASP A 69 -5.46 8.98 4.49
C ASP A 69 -5.71 7.91 5.55
N GLU A 70 -6.89 7.92 6.16
CA GLU A 70 -7.30 6.92 7.14
C GLU A 70 -7.30 5.49 6.58
N LYS A 71 -7.63 5.30 5.30
CA LYS A 71 -7.59 3.96 4.68
C LYS A 71 -6.16 3.45 4.56
N PHE A 72 -5.22 4.34 4.21
CA PHE A 72 -3.80 4.00 4.13
C PHE A 72 -3.20 3.79 5.51
N LYS A 73 -3.60 4.59 6.50
CA LYS A 73 -3.24 4.38 7.90
C LYS A 73 -3.59 2.98 8.37
N GLU A 74 -4.82 2.51 8.14
CA GLU A 74 -5.25 1.16 8.56
C GLU A 74 -4.55 0.03 7.79
N LEU A 75 -4.30 0.22 6.48
CA LEU A 75 -3.50 -0.74 5.71
C LEU A 75 -2.09 -0.84 6.26
N ILE A 76 -1.43 0.29 6.48
CA ILE A 76 -0.06 0.37 6.96
C ILE A 76 0.03 -0.22 8.37
N TYR A 77 -0.87 0.16 9.28
CA TYR A 77 -0.90 -0.44 10.61
C TYR A 77 -1.04 -1.96 10.57
N SER A 78 -1.83 -2.50 9.63
CA SER A 78 -1.96 -3.94 9.41
C SER A 78 -0.66 -4.59 8.95
N ILE A 79 0.13 -3.90 8.11
CA ILE A 79 1.46 -4.33 7.67
C ILE A 79 2.48 -4.27 8.82
N GLU A 80 2.38 -3.25 9.68
CA GLU A 80 3.23 -3.09 10.87
C GLU A 80 3.04 -4.22 11.91
N GLN A 81 2.04 -5.09 11.74
CA GLN A 81 1.87 -6.30 12.56
C GLN A 81 2.71 -7.49 12.07
N ASP A 82 3.36 -7.37 10.91
CA ASP A 82 4.27 -8.40 10.40
C ASP A 82 5.61 -8.35 11.17
N GLU A 83 5.98 -9.46 11.81
CA GLU A 83 7.21 -9.54 12.63
C GLU A 83 8.52 -9.26 11.85
N MET A 84 8.51 -9.40 10.52
CA MET A 84 9.69 -9.17 9.69
C MET A 84 9.89 -7.70 9.33
N PHE A 85 8.79 -6.95 9.16
CA PHE A 85 8.82 -5.59 8.59
C PHE A 85 8.30 -4.51 9.54
N GLY A 86 7.48 -4.88 10.51
CA GLY A 86 6.77 -3.99 11.40
C GLY A 86 7.59 -3.50 12.58
N SER A 87 7.37 -2.24 12.95
CA SER A 87 7.94 -1.55 14.11
C SER A 87 6.91 -1.32 15.21
N TYR A 88 5.62 -1.51 14.93
CA TYR A 88 4.50 -1.27 15.86
C TYR A 88 3.66 -2.53 16.15
N PRO A 89 4.25 -3.67 16.58
CA PRO A 89 3.49 -4.87 16.91
C PRO A 89 2.57 -4.61 18.12
N ASP A 90 1.27 -4.71 17.91
CA ASP A 90 0.21 -4.41 18.89
C ASP A 90 0.27 -2.99 19.51
N SER A 91 1.06 -2.07 18.93
CA SER A 91 1.30 -0.71 19.44
C SER A 91 0.45 0.35 18.72
N ARG A 92 -0.89 0.19 18.72
CA ARG A 92 -1.81 1.10 18.01
C ARG A 92 -1.70 2.57 18.46
N GLU A 93 -1.63 2.81 19.76
CA GLU A 93 -1.62 4.18 20.32
C GLU A 93 -0.35 4.94 19.94
N GLU A 94 0.80 4.26 19.94
CA GLU A 94 2.09 4.83 19.52
C GLU A 94 2.06 5.12 18.02
N PHE A 95 1.58 4.17 17.20
CA PHE A 95 1.44 4.36 15.77
C PHE A 95 0.51 5.53 15.41
N ASP A 96 -0.67 5.64 16.05
CA ASP A 96 -1.60 6.75 15.79
C ASP A 96 -0.96 8.09 16.19
N THR A 97 -0.19 8.13 17.28
CA THR A 97 0.53 9.35 17.72
C THR A 97 1.56 9.79 16.69
N ASP A 98 2.39 8.86 16.21
CA ASP A 98 3.42 9.14 15.21
C ASP A 98 2.83 9.48 13.84
N TRP A 99 1.69 8.86 13.50
CA TRP A 99 0.94 9.20 12.29
C TRP A 99 0.40 10.64 12.35
N GLU A 100 -0.25 11.02 13.45
CA GLU A 100 -0.83 12.36 13.64
C GLU A 100 0.23 13.46 13.74
N SER A 101 1.40 13.16 14.34
CA SER A 101 2.52 14.10 14.42
C SER A 101 3.32 14.22 13.11
N GLY A 102 3.13 13.27 12.18
CA GLY A 102 3.92 13.14 10.97
C GLY A 102 5.33 12.58 11.20
N GLU A 103 5.57 11.98 12.36
CA GLU A 103 6.83 11.32 12.73
C GLU A 103 6.90 9.86 12.27
N TYR A 104 5.77 9.27 11.84
CA TYR A 104 5.76 7.93 11.24
C TYR A 104 6.62 7.90 9.96
N GLU A 105 7.59 6.99 9.95
CA GLU A 105 8.43 6.70 8.79
C GLU A 105 8.37 5.20 8.47
N SER A 106 7.90 4.86 7.27
CA SER A 106 7.82 3.46 6.86
C SER A 106 9.19 2.85 6.65
N SER A 107 9.38 1.62 7.12
CA SER A 107 10.63 0.86 6.96
C SER A 107 10.94 0.49 5.50
N ALA A 108 9.92 0.49 4.63
CA ALA A 108 10.05 0.13 3.22
C ALA A 108 8.99 0.82 2.35
N ALA A 109 9.28 0.95 1.05
CA ALA A 109 8.29 1.38 0.09
C ALA A 109 7.18 0.32 -0.08
N LEU A 110 5.92 0.74 -0.15
CA LEU A 110 4.80 -0.15 -0.43
C LEU A 110 4.73 -0.47 -1.93
N HIS A 111 4.73 -1.76 -2.26
CA HIS A 111 4.57 -2.27 -3.61
C HIS A 111 3.28 -3.06 -3.74
N PHE A 112 2.55 -2.80 -4.81
CA PHE A 112 1.31 -3.48 -5.14
C PHE A 112 1.41 -4.09 -6.54
N ASP A 113 0.83 -5.28 -6.73
CA ASP A 113 0.86 -5.95 -8.02
C ASP A 113 0.09 -5.12 -9.06
N LYS A 114 0.57 -5.07 -10.31
CA LYS A 114 -0.11 -4.31 -11.38
C LYS A 114 -1.54 -4.81 -11.62
N SER A 115 -1.83 -6.07 -11.33
CA SER A 115 -3.17 -6.65 -11.39
C SER A 115 -4.13 -6.10 -10.35
N ASP A 116 -3.65 -5.40 -9.31
CA ASP A 116 -4.51 -4.72 -8.32
C ASP A 116 -5.08 -3.39 -8.83
N PHE A 117 -4.66 -2.93 -10.02
CA PHE A 117 -5.06 -1.63 -10.55
C PHE A 117 -5.73 -1.68 -11.92
N GLU A 118 -6.54 -0.66 -12.18
CA GLU A 118 -6.74 -0.10 -13.50
C GLU A 118 -5.88 1.16 -13.67
N VAL A 119 -5.26 1.32 -14.84
CA VAL A 119 -4.47 2.52 -15.17
C VAL A 119 -5.43 3.57 -15.71
N ILE A 120 -5.52 4.72 -15.02
CA ILE A 120 -6.32 5.85 -15.48
C ILE A 120 -5.54 6.65 -16.53
N GLU A 121 -4.32 7.05 -16.18
CA GLU A 121 -3.45 7.82 -17.07
C GLU A 121 -1.97 7.68 -16.69
N LYS A 122 -1.11 7.95 -17.67
CA LYS A 122 0.33 8.12 -17.45
C LYS A 122 0.60 9.60 -17.16
N ILE A 123 1.29 9.89 -16.06
CA ILE A 123 1.60 11.25 -15.63
C ILE A 123 2.86 11.72 -16.35
N ASP A 124 2.75 12.83 -17.08
CA ASP A 124 3.91 13.49 -17.67
C ASP A 124 4.67 14.30 -16.62
N LYS A 125 5.93 13.95 -16.42
CA LYS A 125 6.82 14.63 -15.47
C LYS A 125 7.13 16.07 -15.90
N SER A 126 6.96 16.43 -17.18
CA SER A 126 7.17 17.81 -17.63
C SER A 126 6.11 18.79 -17.10
N CYS A 127 5.00 18.31 -16.53
CA CYS A 127 4.01 19.15 -15.85
C CYS A 127 4.35 19.44 -14.37
N PHE A 128 5.34 18.77 -13.80
CA PHE A 128 5.83 19.06 -12.45
C PHE A 128 6.99 20.06 -12.52
N THR A 129 6.67 21.35 -12.56
CA THR A 129 7.60 22.36 -12.03
C THR A 129 7.62 22.20 -10.51
N LEU A 130 8.61 21.45 -10.01
CA LEU A 130 8.92 21.41 -8.58
C LEU A 130 9.18 22.85 -8.13
N ARG A 131 8.40 23.34 -7.16
CA ARG A 131 8.79 24.48 -6.32
C ARG A 131 9.68 23.98 -5.20
#